data_AF-A8UMS8-F1
#
_entry.id   AF-A8UMS8-F1
#
_cell.length_a   1.000
_cell.length_b   1.000
_cell.length_c   1.000
_cell.angle_alpha   90.00
_cell.angle_beta   90.00
_cell.angle_gamma   90.00
#
_symmetry.space_group_name_H-M   'P 1'
#
loop_
_entity.id
_entity.type
_entity.pdbx_description
1 polymer ?
#
loop_
_entity_poly.entity_id
_entity_poly.type
_entity_poly.pdbx_seq_one_letter_code
_entity_poly.pdbx_strand_id
1 'polypeptide(L)'
;MLKKSEHTTQYILETVAPIFNKNGYAATSMSDLTTATGLTKGAIYGNFKNKEELAIAAFKHNVKKLMSYISEYISKSESPIQKLYLISDFYRDYYMLSKTYGGCPVLNVGVDANNQNSGLLEKVRIVIERIQDQVASIIEDGIEVGEISAEVNAMQYAKRLDSMIQGAIFMTYTMDDDFYMQDSMDQINDMITNELKV
;
A
#
# COMPACT_ATOMS: atom_id res chain seq x y z
N MET A 1 -21.31 -17.85 -4.70
CA MET A 1 -21.82 -17.36 -3.41
C MET A 1 -20.81 -17.74 -2.34
N LEU A 2 -20.42 -16.78 -1.49
CA LEU A 2 -19.53 -17.05 -0.37
C LEU A 2 -20.26 -17.87 0.70
N LYS A 3 -19.52 -18.73 1.41
CA LYS A 3 -20.05 -19.47 2.58
C LYS A 3 -20.27 -18.50 3.74
N LYS A 4 -21.16 -18.83 4.69
CA LYS A 4 -21.45 -18.00 5.87
C LYS A 4 -20.19 -17.59 6.65
N SER A 5 -19.22 -18.49 6.78
CA SER A 5 -17.93 -18.22 7.43
C SER A 5 -17.06 -17.23 6.66
N GLU A 6 -17.10 -17.27 5.32
CA GLU A 6 -16.35 -16.34 4.47
C GLU A 6 -16.93 -14.93 4.54
N HIS A 7 -18.26 -14.81 4.60
CA HIS A 7 -18.94 -13.53 4.85
C HIS A 7 -18.55 -12.93 6.21
N THR A 8 -18.53 -13.75 7.28
CA THR A 8 -18.10 -13.29 8.61
C THR A 8 -16.62 -12.88 8.62
N THR A 9 -15.75 -13.66 7.97
CA THR A 9 -14.32 -13.35 7.84
C THR A 9 -14.13 -12.00 7.13
N GLN A 10 -14.80 -11.80 6.00
CA GLN A 10 -14.73 -10.55 5.25
C GLN A 10 -15.22 -9.36 6.08
N TYR A 11 -16.38 -9.49 6.74
CA TYR A 11 -16.91 -8.45 7.63
C TYR A 11 -15.91 -8.06 8.74
N ILE A 12 -15.29 -9.07 9.37
CA ILE A 12 -14.26 -8.82 10.39
C ILE A 12 -13.10 -8.04 9.76
N LEU A 13 -12.57 -8.47 8.62
CA LEU A 13 -11.43 -7.80 7.98
C LEU A 13 -11.74 -6.35 7.58
N GLU A 14 -12.90 -6.10 6.96
CA GLU A 14 -13.34 -4.76 6.55
C GLU A 14 -13.48 -3.81 7.75
N THR A 15 -13.86 -4.33 8.91
CA THR A 15 -14.04 -3.54 10.14
C THR A 15 -12.70 -3.31 10.88
N VAL A 16 -11.87 -4.35 10.99
CA VAL A 16 -10.68 -4.31 11.85
C VAL A 16 -9.43 -3.79 11.13
N ALA A 17 -9.33 -3.96 9.80
CA ALA A 17 -8.15 -3.55 9.07
C ALA A 17 -7.87 -2.04 9.14
N PRO A 18 -8.89 -1.15 9.06
CA PRO A 18 -8.69 0.29 9.30
C PRO A 18 -8.21 0.60 10.72
N ILE A 19 -8.68 -0.15 11.72
CA ILE A 19 -8.32 0.07 13.13
C ILE A 19 -6.85 -0.29 13.36
N PHE A 20 -6.41 -1.46 12.89
CA PHE A 20 -5.00 -1.83 12.96
C PHE A 20 -4.10 -0.84 12.23
N ASN A 21 -4.54 -0.37 11.06
CA ASN A 21 -3.75 0.57 10.26
C ASN A 21 -3.62 1.95 10.93
N LYS A 22 -4.67 2.41 11.61
CA LYS A 22 -4.70 3.70 12.31
C LYS A 22 -3.99 3.68 13.67
N ASN A 23 -4.25 2.64 14.46
CA ASN A 23 -3.82 2.59 15.86
C ASN A 23 -2.53 1.78 16.06
N GLY A 24 -2.14 0.94 15.09
CA GLY A 24 -1.04 0.00 15.24
C GLY A 24 -1.45 -1.33 15.90
N TYR A 25 -0.64 -2.36 15.70
CA TYR A 25 -0.88 -3.70 16.21
C TYR A 25 -0.87 -3.75 17.73
N ALA A 26 0.17 -3.22 18.39
CA ALA A 26 0.29 -3.33 19.84
C ALA A 26 -0.82 -2.58 20.58
N ALA A 27 -1.15 -1.36 20.13
CA ALA A 27 -2.13 -0.51 20.79
C ALA A 27 -3.60 -0.93 20.55
N THR A 28 -3.87 -1.81 19.57
CA THR A 28 -5.23 -2.31 19.32
C THR A 28 -5.55 -3.51 20.21
N SER A 29 -6.39 -3.34 21.23
CA SER A 29 -6.77 -4.44 22.14
C SER A 29 -7.88 -5.32 21.56
N MET A 30 -8.07 -6.51 22.12
CA MET A 30 -9.22 -7.36 21.75
C MET A 30 -10.55 -6.69 22.07
N SER A 31 -10.61 -5.86 23.12
CA SER A 31 -11.79 -5.10 23.49
C SER A 31 -12.19 -4.10 22.41
N ASP A 32 -11.20 -3.43 21.81
CA ASP A 32 -11.43 -2.49 20.71
C ASP A 32 -12.03 -3.20 19.50
N LEU A 33 -11.50 -4.39 19.17
CA LEU A 33 -11.98 -5.19 18.04
C LEU A 33 -13.40 -5.71 18.27
N THR A 34 -13.71 -6.23 19.47
CA THR A 34 -15.06 -6.69 19.80
C THR A 34 -16.06 -5.54 19.85
N THR A 35 -15.63 -4.36 20.30
CA THR A 35 -16.48 -3.15 20.32
C THR A 35 -16.79 -2.68 18.91
N ALA A 36 -15.79 -2.61 18.03
CA ALA A 36 -15.97 -2.16 16.65
C ALA A 36 -16.80 -3.12 15.80
N THR A 37 -16.63 -4.43 16.00
CA THR A 37 -17.34 -5.46 15.22
C THR A 37 -18.69 -5.84 15.81
N GLY A 38 -18.98 -5.50 17.08
CA GLY A 38 -20.11 -6.02 17.83
C GLY A 38 -20.08 -7.55 18.05
N LEU A 39 -18.97 -8.21 17.70
CA LEU A 39 -18.79 -9.65 17.84
C LEU A 39 -18.14 -10.00 19.17
N THR A 40 -18.40 -11.21 19.66
CA THR A 40 -17.67 -11.75 20.81
C THR A 40 -16.24 -12.12 20.42
N LYS A 41 -15.33 -12.14 21.40
CA LYS A 41 -13.96 -12.65 21.22
C LYS A 41 -13.93 -14.06 20.62
N GLY A 42 -14.88 -14.92 21.03
CA GLY A 42 -15.01 -16.28 20.50
C GLY A 42 -15.42 -16.30 19.02
N ALA A 43 -16.28 -15.39 18.57
CA ALA A 43 -16.66 -15.28 17.16
C ALA A 43 -15.50 -14.81 16.28
N ILE A 44 -14.70 -13.85 16.75
CA ILE A 44 -13.49 -13.41 16.05
C ILE A 44 -12.48 -14.55 15.97
N TYR A 45 -12.18 -15.20 17.10
CA TYR A 45 -11.20 -16.29 17.11
C TYR A 45 -11.70 -17.62 16.51
N GLY A 46 -13.00 -17.74 16.27
CA GLY A 46 -13.54 -18.80 15.42
C GLY A 46 -13.12 -18.67 13.95
N ASN A 47 -12.72 -17.48 13.50
CA ASN A 47 -12.23 -17.22 12.14
C ASN A 47 -10.70 -17.03 12.06
N PHE A 48 -10.04 -16.66 13.16
CA PHE A 48 -8.60 -16.39 13.22
C PHE A 48 -7.99 -17.00 14.49
N LYS A 49 -6.87 -17.72 14.39
CA LYS A 49 -6.29 -18.44 15.54
C LYS A 49 -5.87 -17.52 16.67
N ASN A 50 -5.40 -16.32 16.34
CA ASN A 50 -4.94 -15.33 17.31
C ASN A 50 -4.95 -13.91 16.72
N LYS A 51 -4.60 -12.91 17.54
CA LYS A 51 -4.52 -11.50 17.14
C LYS A 51 -3.49 -11.26 16.03
N GLU A 52 -2.39 -12.00 16.02
CA GLU A 52 -1.33 -11.86 15.01
C GLU A 52 -1.82 -12.31 13.62
N GLU A 53 -2.46 -13.47 13.52
CA GLU A 53 -3.04 -13.96 12.25
C GLU A 53 -4.11 -13.00 11.74
N LEU A 54 -4.95 -12.47 12.64
CA LEU A 54 -5.92 -11.43 12.31
C LEU A 54 -5.25 -10.16 11.77
N ALA A 55 -4.18 -9.68 12.42
CA ALA A 55 -3.44 -8.50 11.99
C ALA A 55 -2.77 -8.70 10.63
N ILE A 56 -2.16 -9.86 10.38
CA ILE A 56 -1.59 -10.22 9.08
C ILE A 56 -2.68 -10.26 8.00
N ALA A 57 -3.83 -10.84 8.31
CA ALA A 57 -4.95 -10.90 7.37
C ALA A 57 -5.53 -9.50 7.07
N ALA A 58 -5.64 -8.65 8.08
CA ALA A 58 -6.04 -7.25 7.94
C ALA A 58 -5.05 -6.44 7.09
N PHE A 59 -3.74 -6.59 7.34
CA PHE A 59 -2.70 -5.96 6.53
C PHE A 59 -2.82 -6.39 5.06
N LYS A 60 -2.92 -7.70 4.79
CA LYS A 60 -3.12 -8.23 3.43
C LYS A 60 -4.40 -7.71 2.78
N HIS A 61 -5.48 -7.55 3.55
CA HIS A 61 -6.72 -6.98 3.06
C HIS A 61 -6.53 -5.53 2.59
N ASN A 62 -5.90 -4.68 3.41
CA ASN A 62 -5.61 -3.28 3.05
C ASN A 62 -4.66 -3.18 1.84
N VAL A 63 -3.60 -3.99 1.81
CA VAL A 63 -2.67 -4.04 0.67
C VAL A 63 -3.40 -4.46 -0.60
N LYS A 64 -4.24 -5.51 -0.55
CA LYS A 64 -5.01 -5.95 -1.72
C LYS A 64 -5.91 -4.84 -2.25
N LYS A 65 -6.56 -4.09 -1.36
CA LYS A 65 -7.42 -2.95 -1.72
C LYS A 65 -6.62 -1.82 -2.36
N LEU A 66 -5.45 -1.48 -1.80
CA LEU A 66 -4.54 -0.50 -2.38
C LEU A 66 -4.09 -0.91 -3.78
N MET A 67 -3.60 -2.15 -3.92
CA MET A 67 -3.12 -2.68 -5.21
C MET A 67 -4.24 -2.74 -6.25
N SER A 68 -5.50 -3.00 -5.87
CA SER A 68 -6.61 -2.96 -6.82
C SER A 68 -6.85 -1.55 -7.38
N TYR A 69 -6.75 -0.51 -6.56
CA TYR A 69 -6.91 0.87 -7.04
C TYR A 69 -5.77 1.31 -7.96
N ILE A 70 -4.52 0.98 -7.58
CA ILE A 70 -3.37 1.25 -8.44
C ILE A 70 -3.50 0.50 -9.77
N SER A 71 -3.88 -0.79 -9.73
CA SER A 71 -4.08 -1.60 -10.93
C SER A 71 -5.15 -1.02 -11.85
N GLU A 72 -6.26 -0.54 -11.31
CA GLU A 72 -7.31 0.13 -12.08
C GLU A 72 -6.76 1.41 -12.74
N TYR A 73 -5.97 2.19 -12.01
CA TYR A 73 -5.38 3.42 -12.52
C TYR A 73 -4.39 3.19 -13.66
N ILE A 74 -3.45 2.25 -13.50
CA ILE A 74 -2.45 1.96 -14.52
C ILE A 74 -3.04 1.26 -15.76
N SER A 75 -4.19 0.58 -15.62
CA SER A 75 -4.89 -0.06 -16.75
C SER A 75 -5.49 0.93 -17.76
N LYS A 76 -5.45 2.23 -17.46
CA LYS A 76 -5.91 3.30 -18.36
C LYS A 76 -5.00 3.50 -19.59
N SER A 77 -3.81 2.90 -19.61
CA SER A 77 -2.88 2.97 -20.74
C SER A 77 -2.11 1.68 -20.92
N GLU A 78 -1.83 1.32 -22.17
CA GLU A 78 -0.93 0.21 -22.51
C GLU A 78 0.55 0.64 -22.57
N SER A 79 0.83 1.93 -22.77
CA SER A 79 2.19 2.49 -22.82
C SER A 79 2.88 2.37 -21.45
N PRO A 80 4.01 1.64 -21.34
CA PRO A 80 4.72 1.48 -20.08
C PRO A 80 5.13 2.81 -19.43
N ILE A 81 5.61 3.79 -20.20
CA ILE A 81 5.98 5.08 -19.62
C ILE A 81 4.75 5.85 -19.11
N GLN A 82 3.63 5.74 -19.81
CA GLN A 82 2.38 6.33 -19.36
C GLN A 82 1.87 5.69 -18.05
N LYS A 83 2.10 4.39 -17.84
CA LYS A 83 1.78 3.71 -16.57
C LYS A 83 2.55 4.33 -15.40
N LEU A 84 3.80 4.77 -15.59
CA LEU A 84 4.58 5.46 -14.54
C LEU A 84 3.96 6.82 -14.16
N TYR A 85 3.51 7.61 -15.15
CA TYR A 85 2.76 8.85 -14.87
C TYR A 85 1.39 8.58 -14.21
N LEU A 86 0.74 7.45 -14.52
CA LEU A 86 -0.52 7.07 -13.88
C LEU A 86 -0.31 6.66 -12.41
N ILE A 87 0.85 6.09 -12.07
CA ILE A 87 1.21 5.82 -10.67
C ILE A 87 1.33 7.14 -9.90
N SER A 88 2.05 8.13 -10.43
CA SER A 88 2.18 9.43 -9.75
C SER A 88 0.82 10.15 -9.65
N ASP A 89 0.00 10.12 -10.70
CA ASP A 89 -1.36 10.69 -10.69
C ASP A 89 -2.25 10.04 -9.63
N PHE A 90 -2.20 8.72 -9.48
CA PHE A 90 -2.91 8.02 -8.39
C PHE A 90 -2.50 8.54 -7.01
N TYR A 91 -1.21 8.79 -6.79
CA TYR A 91 -0.71 9.23 -5.50
C TYR A 91 -1.08 10.68 -5.14
N ARG A 92 -1.42 11.53 -6.11
CA ARG A 92 -1.88 12.91 -5.85
C ARG A 92 -3.16 12.94 -5.02
N ASP A 93 -4.12 12.06 -5.33
CA ASP A 93 -5.39 11.96 -4.61
C ASP A 93 -5.36 10.93 -3.46
N TYR A 94 -4.21 10.26 -3.28
CA TYR A 94 -4.08 9.15 -2.34
C TYR A 94 -4.34 9.55 -0.90
N TYR A 95 -4.04 10.79 -0.50
CA TYR A 95 -4.26 11.25 0.87
C TYR A 95 -5.73 11.11 1.29
N MET A 96 -6.65 11.60 0.44
CA MET A 96 -8.08 11.54 0.71
C MET A 96 -8.61 10.11 0.74
N LEU A 97 -8.15 9.28 -0.20
CA LEU A 97 -8.49 7.87 -0.27
C LEU A 97 -8.00 7.11 0.98
N SER A 98 -6.72 7.27 1.34
CA SER A 98 -6.09 6.51 2.41
C SER A 98 -6.57 6.88 3.81
N LYS A 99 -7.06 8.11 4.01
CA LYS A 99 -7.75 8.52 5.26
C LYS A 99 -8.94 7.60 5.59
N THR A 100 -9.66 7.10 4.57
CA THR A 100 -10.85 6.25 4.77
C THR A 100 -10.53 4.88 5.40
N TYR A 101 -9.27 4.43 5.35
CA TYR A 101 -8.83 3.16 5.94
C TYR A 101 -7.58 3.30 6.82
N GLY A 102 -7.33 4.51 7.35
CA GLY A 102 -6.35 4.74 8.41
C GLY A 102 -4.91 5.01 7.97
N GLY A 103 -4.67 5.36 6.71
CA GLY A 103 -3.34 5.71 6.19
C GLY A 103 -2.73 4.67 5.24
N CYS A 104 -1.46 4.82 4.93
CA CYS A 104 -0.75 3.86 4.07
C CYS A 104 -0.42 2.58 4.85
N PRO A 105 -0.96 1.41 4.45
CA PRO A 105 -0.74 0.17 5.17
C PRO A 105 0.71 -0.29 5.16
N VAL A 106 1.45 -0.03 4.07
CA VAL A 106 2.86 -0.41 3.95
C VAL A 106 3.72 0.41 4.92
N LEU A 107 3.50 1.73 4.97
CA LEU A 107 4.22 2.64 5.86
C LEU A 107 3.88 2.36 7.33
N ASN A 108 2.60 2.43 7.69
CA ASN A 108 2.17 2.35 9.10
C ASN A 108 2.55 1.00 9.72
N VAL A 109 2.24 -0.10 9.02
CA VAL A 109 2.54 -1.44 9.52
C VAL A 109 4.05 -1.72 9.48
N GLY A 110 4.77 -1.21 8.48
CA GLY A 110 6.22 -1.32 8.43
C GLY A 110 6.91 -0.70 9.64
N VAL A 111 6.53 0.53 10.00
CA VAL A 111 7.08 1.23 11.17
C VAL A 111 6.68 0.54 12.48
N ASP A 112 5.41 0.17 12.64
CA ASP A 112 4.90 -0.47 13.86
C ASP A 112 5.51 -1.87 14.09
N ALA A 113 5.62 -2.67 13.03
CA ALA A 113 6.12 -4.05 13.13
C ALA A 113 7.63 -4.14 13.36
N ASN A 114 8.41 -3.12 12.96
CA ASN A 114 9.87 -3.17 12.91
C ASN A 114 10.54 -3.61 14.23
N ASN A 115 9.98 -3.19 15.37
CA ASN A 115 10.50 -3.52 16.70
C ASN A 115 9.57 -4.42 17.53
N GLN A 116 8.42 -4.81 16.99
CA GLN A 116 7.33 -5.42 17.78
C GLN A 116 6.86 -6.76 17.24
N ASN A 117 6.96 -7.00 15.93
CA ASN A 117 6.44 -8.20 15.30
C ASN A 117 7.23 -8.56 14.03
N SER A 118 8.21 -9.46 14.17
CA SER A 118 9.04 -9.91 13.06
C SER A 118 8.25 -10.66 11.97
N GLY A 119 7.20 -11.39 12.35
CA GLY A 119 6.31 -12.09 11.41
C GLY A 119 5.54 -11.13 10.50
N LEU A 120 5.04 -10.03 11.06
CA LEU A 120 4.35 -8.99 10.32
C LEU A 120 5.31 -8.15 9.48
N LEU A 121 6.49 -7.80 10.03
CA LEU A 121 7.55 -7.10 9.30
C LEU A 121 7.97 -7.85 8.03
N GLU A 122 8.11 -9.17 8.12
CA GLU A 122 8.42 -10.01 6.97
C GLU A 122 7.34 -9.92 5.88
N LYS A 123 6.06 -9.85 6.27
CA LYS A 123 4.97 -9.65 5.30
C LYS A 123 5.01 -8.27 4.66
N VAL A 124 5.43 -7.23 5.39
CA VAL A 124 5.62 -5.89 4.84
C VAL A 124 6.75 -5.90 3.80
N ARG A 125 7.90 -6.52 4.11
CA ARG A 125 9.03 -6.62 3.18
C ARG A 125 8.65 -7.28 1.86
N ILE A 126 7.97 -8.43 1.93
CA ILE A 126 7.47 -9.14 0.73
C ILE A 126 6.54 -8.25 -0.11
N VAL A 127 5.72 -7.41 0.53
CA VAL A 127 4.83 -6.48 -0.19
C VAL A 127 5.63 -5.37 -0.86
N ILE A 128 6.60 -4.77 -0.16
CA ILE A 128 7.48 -3.73 -0.71
C ILE A 128 8.28 -4.26 -1.90
N GLU A 129 8.90 -5.44 -1.76
CA GLU A 129 9.64 -6.10 -2.83
C GLU A 129 8.75 -6.33 -4.05
N ARG A 130 7.52 -6.83 -3.85
CA ARG A 130 6.58 -7.01 -4.95
C ARG A 130 6.20 -5.71 -5.65
N ILE A 131 5.98 -4.63 -4.90
CA ILE A 131 5.66 -3.32 -5.50
C ILE A 131 6.84 -2.85 -6.35
N GLN A 132 8.06 -2.97 -5.82
CA GLN A 132 9.29 -2.58 -6.52
C GLN A 132 9.51 -3.43 -7.77
N ASP A 133 9.30 -4.74 -7.70
CA ASP A 133 9.37 -5.65 -8.85
C ASP A 133 8.35 -5.29 -9.93
N GLN A 134 7.12 -4.95 -9.54
CA GLN A 134 6.08 -4.55 -10.49
C GLN A 134 6.43 -3.23 -11.20
N VAL A 135 6.96 -2.25 -10.49
CA VAL A 135 7.41 -0.99 -11.10
C VAL A 135 8.63 -1.21 -11.98
N ALA A 136 9.57 -2.06 -11.55
CA ALA A 136 10.74 -2.42 -12.37
C ALA A 136 10.31 -3.10 -13.67
N SER A 137 9.35 -4.02 -13.63
CA SER A 137 8.79 -4.66 -14.82
C SER A 137 8.16 -3.66 -15.78
N ILE A 138 7.43 -2.64 -15.29
CA ILE A 138 6.90 -1.57 -16.16
C ILE A 138 8.05 -0.81 -16.85
N ILE A 139 9.15 -0.56 -16.16
CA ILE A 139 10.31 0.13 -16.73
C ILE A 139 10.98 -0.76 -17.79
N GLU A 140 11.16 -2.05 -17.51
CA GLU A 140 11.72 -3.04 -18.43
C GLU A 140 10.87 -3.17 -19.71
N ASP A 141 9.55 -3.25 -19.58
CA ASP A 141 8.62 -3.25 -20.71
C ASP A 141 8.82 -1.98 -21.57
N GLY A 142 8.98 -0.82 -20.93
CA GLY A 142 9.25 0.46 -21.59
C GLY A 142 10.58 0.50 -22.34
N ILE A 143 11.61 -0.16 -21.81
CA ILE A 143 12.90 -0.33 -22.50
C ILE A 143 12.73 -1.22 -23.73
N GLU A 144 12.00 -2.34 -23.60
CA GLU A 144 11.77 -3.28 -24.71
C GLU A 144 11.04 -2.62 -25.88
N VAL A 145 10.03 -1.78 -25.60
CA VAL A 145 9.28 -1.07 -26.66
C VAL A 145 9.92 0.26 -27.09
N GLY A 146 11.06 0.64 -26.50
CA GLY A 146 11.82 1.84 -26.87
C GLY A 146 11.23 3.16 -26.36
N GLU A 147 10.34 3.14 -25.37
CA GLU A 147 9.83 4.35 -24.70
C GLU A 147 10.79 4.86 -23.62
N ILE A 148 11.60 3.97 -23.04
CA ILE A 148 12.54 4.24 -21.96
C ILE A 148 13.97 3.89 -22.41
N SER A 149 14.94 4.72 -22.03
CA SER A 149 16.35 4.51 -22.33
C SER A 149 16.88 3.19 -21.75
N ALA A 150 17.61 2.42 -22.57
CA ALA A 150 18.22 1.16 -22.16
C ALA A 150 19.34 1.31 -21.11
N GLU A 151 19.81 2.54 -20.86
CA GLU A 151 20.79 2.84 -19.81
C GLU A 151 20.17 2.88 -18.40
N VAL A 152 18.84 2.85 -18.30
CA VAL A 152 18.12 2.92 -17.02
C VAL A 152 18.21 1.59 -16.28
N ASN A 153 18.63 1.63 -15.02
CA ASN A 153 18.50 0.51 -14.11
C ASN A 153 17.08 0.48 -13.50
N ALA A 154 16.22 -0.41 -14.02
CA ALA A 154 14.82 -0.50 -13.64
C ALA A 154 14.58 -0.67 -12.13
N MET A 155 15.29 -1.61 -11.49
CA MET A 155 15.14 -1.87 -10.05
C MET A 155 15.62 -0.69 -9.18
N GLN A 156 16.72 -0.03 -9.57
CA GLN A 156 17.19 1.15 -8.87
C GLN A 156 16.16 2.29 -8.94
N TYR A 157 15.57 2.50 -10.12
CA TYR A 157 14.59 3.55 -10.33
C TYR A 157 13.26 3.23 -9.60
N ALA A 158 12.81 1.97 -9.63
CA ALA A 158 11.65 1.51 -8.87
C ALA A 158 11.78 1.77 -7.36
N LYS A 159 12.95 1.43 -6.78
CA LYS A 159 13.25 1.72 -5.37
C LYS A 159 13.27 3.21 -5.06
N ARG A 160 13.76 4.03 -5.99
CA ARG A 160 13.76 5.49 -5.85
C ARG A 160 12.34 6.05 -5.84
N LEU A 161 11.49 5.65 -6.78
CA LEU A 161 10.10 6.05 -6.84
C LEU A 161 9.35 5.67 -5.56
N ASP A 162 9.46 4.41 -5.11
CA ASP A 162 8.84 3.96 -3.86
C ASP A 162 9.32 4.78 -2.66
N SER A 163 10.63 5.02 -2.54
CA SER A 163 11.20 5.83 -1.44
C SER A 163 10.63 7.26 -1.42
N MET A 164 10.52 7.91 -2.58
CA MET A 164 9.94 9.26 -2.69
C MET A 164 8.46 9.25 -2.34
N ILE A 165 7.68 8.29 -2.84
CA ILE A 165 6.26 8.14 -2.53
C ILE A 165 6.04 7.91 -1.04
N GLN A 166 6.76 6.98 -0.40
CA GLN A 166 6.61 6.74 1.04
C GLN A 166 7.00 7.97 1.87
N GLY A 167 8.05 8.70 1.47
CA GLY A 167 8.44 9.97 2.09
C GLY A 167 7.35 11.04 1.97
N ALA A 168 6.78 11.20 0.79
CA ALA A 168 5.68 12.14 0.53
C ALA A 168 4.44 11.81 1.36
N ILE A 169 4.05 10.52 1.39
CA ILE A 169 2.97 10.02 2.24
C ILE A 169 3.24 10.39 3.70
N PHE A 170 4.41 10.07 4.22
CA PHE A 170 4.77 10.35 5.60
C PHE A 170 4.65 11.83 5.94
N MET A 171 5.21 12.70 5.09
CA MET A 171 5.21 14.14 5.31
C MET A 171 3.80 14.72 5.22
N THR A 172 3.01 14.35 4.20
CA THR A 172 1.62 14.81 4.08
C THR A 172 0.76 14.44 5.27
N TYR A 173 0.89 13.20 5.77
CA TYR A 173 0.15 12.77 6.96
C TYR A 173 0.60 13.46 8.25
N THR A 174 1.90 13.65 8.42
CA THR A 174 2.48 14.20 9.65
C THR A 174 2.27 15.70 9.76
N MET A 175 2.35 16.40 8.63
CA MET A 175 2.25 17.86 8.57
C MET A 175 0.82 18.35 8.29
N ASP A 176 -0.09 17.44 7.93
CA ASP A 176 -1.44 17.75 7.41
C ASP A 176 -1.39 18.77 6.25
N ASP A 177 -0.44 18.54 5.35
CA ASP A 177 -0.12 19.44 4.22
C ASP A 177 0.03 18.62 2.93
N ASP A 178 -0.87 18.87 1.97
CA ASP A 178 -0.90 18.17 0.70
C ASP A 178 0.21 18.62 -0.26
N PHE A 179 0.86 19.75 0.02
CA PHE A 179 2.01 20.25 -0.74
C PHE A 179 3.09 19.17 -0.93
N TYR A 180 3.44 18.46 0.13
CA TYR A 180 4.47 17.41 0.08
C TYR A 180 4.14 16.30 -0.93
N MET A 181 2.87 15.93 -1.06
CA MET A 181 2.43 14.92 -2.02
C MET A 181 2.48 15.50 -3.44
N GLN A 182 1.91 16.69 -3.64
CA GLN A 182 1.82 17.30 -4.97
C GLN A 182 3.22 17.58 -5.54
N ASP A 183 4.09 18.22 -4.76
CA ASP A 183 5.46 18.54 -5.15
C ASP A 183 6.28 17.28 -5.46
N SER A 184 6.16 16.23 -4.62
CA SER A 184 6.85 14.96 -4.87
C SER A 184 6.37 14.27 -6.15
N MET A 185 5.06 14.35 -6.47
CA MET A 185 4.52 13.77 -7.70
C MET A 185 4.88 14.61 -8.94
N ASP A 186 5.02 15.93 -8.80
CA ASP A 186 5.56 16.81 -9.84
C ASP A 186 7.02 16.45 -10.13
N GLN A 187 7.84 16.32 -9.08
CA GLN A 187 9.24 15.91 -9.20
C GLN A 187 9.38 14.52 -9.82
N ILE A 188 8.52 13.56 -9.47
CA ILE A 188 8.51 12.22 -10.11
C ILE A 188 8.17 12.35 -11.60
N ASN A 189 7.20 13.18 -11.98
CA ASN A 189 6.85 13.41 -13.38
C ASN A 189 8.01 14.03 -14.17
N ASP A 190 8.72 14.99 -13.57
CA ASP A 190 9.90 15.61 -14.16
C ASP A 190 11.02 14.58 -14.34
N MET A 191 11.26 13.72 -13.35
CA MET A 191 12.25 12.65 -13.46
C MET A 191 11.88 11.64 -14.54
N ILE A 192 10.62 11.21 -14.64
CA ILE A 192 10.16 10.34 -15.73
C ILE A 192 10.41 11.01 -17.09
N THR A 193 10.13 12.31 -17.20
CA THR A 193 10.31 13.05 -18.46
C THR A 193 11.76 13.23 -18.85
N ASN A 194 12.64 13.54 -17.89
CA ASN A 194 14.00 13.99 -18.18
C ASN A 194 15.05 12.88 -18.00
N GLU A 195 14.77 11.83 -17.23
CA GLU A 195 15.71 10.74 -16.95
C GLU A 195 15.35 9.42 -17.66
N LEU A 196 14.06 9.16 -17.93
CA LEU A 196 13.63 7.89 -18.53
C LEU A 196 13.39 7.97 -20.04
N LYS A 197 12.77 9.04 -20.53
CA LYS A 197 12.42 9.16 -21.95
C LYS A 197 13.67 9.15 -22.84
N VAL A 198 13.55 8.44 -23.97
CA VAL A 198 14.49 8.52 -25.10
C VAL A 198 14.29 9.81 -25.88
#